data_AF-A0A4S9KVH4-F1
#
_entry.id   AF-A0A4S9KVH4-F1
#
_cell.length_a   1.000
_cell.length_b   1.000
_cell.length_c   1.000
_cell.angle_alpha   90.00
_cell.angle_beta   90.00
_cell.angle_gamma   90.00
#
_symmetry.space_group_name_H-M   'P 1'
#
loop_
_entity.id
_entity.type
_entity.pdbx_description
1 polymer ?
#
loop_
_entity_poly.entity_id
_entity_poly.type
_entity_poly.pdbx_seq_one_letter_code
_entity_poly.pdbx_strand_id
1 'polypeptide(L)'
;MADTPTNISPSKWSVSLPYFDSKHPLINIPTKATIHASQDIIKENMTSKVVGVGRQFVVKYGRGLDLIEGQNAIWVATHTGIRVPKIHALYKDTEDEIKYIIMERLPGITLEEAWPFMSNA
;
A
#
# COMPACT_ATOMS: atom_id res chain seq x y z
N MET A 1 15.96 -8.59 -37.55
CA MET A 1 15.55 -7.26 -37.08
C MET A 1 15.60 -7.33 -35.56
N ALA A 2 16.51 -6.59 -34.93
CA ALA A 2 16.66 -6.61 -33.48
C ALA A 2 15.69 -5.59 -32.88
N ASP A 3 14.84 -6.04 -31.96
CA ASP A 3 13.95 -5.17 -31.20
C ASP A 3 14.80 -4.14 -30.44
N THR A 4 14.65 -2.88 -30.83
CA THR A 4 15.29 -1.77 -30.15
C THR A 4 14.59 -1.62 -28.80
N PRO A 5 15.30 -1.69 -27.66
CA PRO A 5 14.66 -1.53 -26.36
C PRO A 5 14.06 -0.13 -26.32
N THR A 6 12.73 -0.07 -26.30
CA THR A 6 12.02 1.19 -26.21
C THR A 6 12.41 1.78 -24.86
N ASN A 7 13.13 2.91 -24.89
CA ASN A 7 13.46 3.66 -23.69
C ASN A 7 12.17 4.33 -23.23
N ILE A 8 11.37 3.58 -22.47
CA ILE A 8 10.11 4.11 -21.98
C ILE A 8 10.41 4.95 -20.75
N SER A 9 10.15 6.25 -20.85
CA SER A 9 10.31 7.19 -19.76
C SER A 9 9.61 6.65 -18.49
N PRO A 10 10.30 6.61 -17.33
CA PRO A 10 9.70 6.19 -16.06
C PRO A 10 8.45 7.02 -15.69
N SER A 11 8.29 8.21 -16.29
CA SER A 11 7.18 9.12 -16.07
C SER A 11 5.83 8.64 -16.61
N LYS A 12 5.77 7.57 -17.41
CA LYS A 12 4.51 7.15 -18.05
C LYS A 12 3.59 6.35 -17.12
N TRP A 13 4.10 5.84 -15.99
CA TRP A 13 3.36 4.87 -15.17
C TRP A 13 3.43 5.08 -13.66
N SER A 14 4.11 6.12 -13.19
CA SER A 14 4.10 6.50 -11.77
C SER A 14 3.00 7.52 -11.49
N VAL A 15 2.34 7.36 -10.35
CA VAL A 15 1.48 8.43 -9.82
C VAL A 15 2.34 9.52 -9.19
N SER A 16 1.90 10.78 -9.29
CA SER A 16 2.55 11.89 -8.59
C SER A 16 2.40 11.74 -7.08
N LEU A 17 3.47 11.99 -6.33
CA LEU A 17 3.45 12.06 -4.87
C LEU A 17 3.34 13.53 -4.40
N PRO A 18 2.53 13.82 -3.37
CA PRO A 18 1.66 12.88 -2.67
C PRO A 18 0.46 12.45 -3.53
N TYR A 19 0.05 11.19 -3.37
CA TYR A 19 -1.11 10.62 -4.03
C TYR A 19 -2.25 10.49 -3.00
N PHE A 20 -3.45 10.93 -3.39
CA PHE A 20 -4.70 10.68 -2.66
C PHE A 20 -5.77 10.24 -3.67
N ASP A 21 -6.45 9.14 -3.41
CA ASP A 21 -7.51 8.63 -4.30
C ASP A 21 -8.74 9.55 -4.27
N SER A 22 -8.86 10.41 -5.27
CA SER A 22 -9.98 11.34 -5.44
C SER A 22 -11.28 10.66 -5.88
N LYS A 23 -11.24 9.38 -6.29
CA LYS A 23 -12.43 8.68 -6.80
C LYS A 23 -13.44 8.35 -5.70
N HIS A 24 -13.05 8.46 -4.42
CA HIS A 24 -13.88 8.08 -3.28
C HIS A 24 -13.87 9.19 -2.21
N PRO A 25 -14.56 10.32 -2.46
CA PRO A 25 -14.53 11.49 -1.58
C PRO A 25 -15.14 11.24 -0.19
N LEU A 26 -15.87 10.14 -0.02
CA LEU A 26 -16.48 9.75 1.26
C LEU A 26 -15.56 8.91 2.15
N ILE A 27 -14.37 8.53 1.66
CA ILE A 27 -13.42 7.76 2.46
C ILE A 27 -12.64 8.70 3.37
N ASN A 28 -12.94 8.63 4.67
CA ASN A 28 -12.20 9.35 5.69
C ASN A 28 -10.85 8.69 5.93
N ILE A 29 -9.80 9.27 5.33
CA ILE A 29 -8.42 8.84 5.54
C ILE A 29 -8.06 9.00 7.03
N PRO A 30 -7.48 7.98 7.68
CA PRO A 30 -7.13 8.06 9.10
C PRO A 30 -6.05 9.11 9.34
N THR A 31 -6.16 9.83 10.46
CA THR A 31 -5.16 10.82 10.87
C THR A 31 -3.87 10.14 11.36
N LYS A 32 -2.74 10.86 11.35
CA LYS A 32 -1.49 10.39 11.97
C LYS A 32 -1.73 9.89 13.39
N ALA A 33 -2.41 10.69 14.23
CA ALA A 33 -2.69 10.33 15.61
C ALA A 33 -3.46 9.00 15.73
N THR A 34 -4.47 8.79 14.87
CA THR A 34 -5.22 7.53 14.83
C THR A 34 -4.36 6.34 14.39
N ILE A 35 -3.50 6.53 13.39
CA ILE A 35 -2.57 5.50 12.91
C ILE A 35 -1.60 5.08 14.02
N HIS A 36 -0.93 6.05 14.64
CA HIS A 36 0.08 5.80 15.68
C HIS A 36 -0.51 5.28 16.99
N ALA A 37 -1.79 5.58 17.27
CA ALA A 37 -2.50 5.05 18.43
C ALA A 37 -3.09 3.64 18.21
N SER A 38 -3.00 3.07 17.00
CA SER A 38 -3.56 1.75 16.73
C SER A 38 -2.85 0.65 17.51
N GLN A 39 -3.65 -0.20 18.16
CA GLN A 39 -3.20 -1.40 18.87
C GLN A 39 -3.25 -2.66 18.00
N ASP A 40 -3.81 -2.56 16.79
CA ASP A 40 -3.90 -3.67 15.84
C ASP A 40 -2.62 -3.73 15.00
N ILE A 41 -1.54 -4.18 15.63
CA ILE A 41 -0.21 -4.26 15.03
C ILE A 41 -0.10 -5.56 14.23
N ILE A 42 -0.02 -5.42 12.90
CA ILE A 42 0.12 -6.57 11.97
C ILE A 42 1.60 -6.96 11.84
N LYS A 43 2.48 -5.96 11.76
CA LYS A 43 3.94 -6.18 11.65
C LYS A 43 4.69 -4.96 12.15
N GLU A 44 5.81 -5.17 12.83
CA GLU A 44 6.70 -4.09 13.26
C GLU A 44 8.16 -4.50 13.04
N ASN A 45 8.96 -3.56 12.54
CA ASN A 45 10.41 -3.70 12.42
C ASN A 45 11.09 -2.38 12.81
N MET A 46 12.43 -2.34 12.77
CA MET A 46 13.21 -1.19 13.24
C MET A 46 12.89 0.13 12.51
N THR A 47 12.40 0.09 11.28
CA THR A 47 12.27 1.28 10.42
C THR A 47 10.85 1.53 9.92
N SER A 48 9.92 0.60 10.19
CA SER A 48 8.53 0.67 9.74
C SER A 48 7.59 -0.20 10.57
N LYS A 49 6.31 0.18 10.55
CA LYS A 49 5.20 -0.51 11.21
C LYS A 49 4.03 -0.66 10.25
N VAL A 50 3.29 -1.73 10.41
CA VAL A 50 2.07 -2.06 9.69
C VAL A 50 0.96 -2.25 10.71
N VAL A 51 -0.08 -1.43 10.62
CA VAL A 51 -1.20 -1.44 11.56
C VAL A 51 -2.53 -1.52 10.82
N GLY A 52 -3.49 -2.22 11.41
CA GLY A 52 -4.90 -2.07 11.04
C GLY A 52 -5.46 -0.78 11.63
N VAL A 53 -6.30 -0.07 10.89
CA VAL A 53 -7.05 1.09 11.42
C VAL A 53 -8.52 0.88 11.13
N GLY A 54 -9.26 0.51 12.17
CA GLY A 54 -10.64 0.04 12.05
C GLY A 54 -10.75 -1.16 11.10
N ARG A 55 -11.92 -1.30 10.46
CA ARG A 55 -12.19 -2.40 9.52
C ARG A 55 -11.84 -2.06 8.07
N GLN A 56 -11.43 -0.83 7.79
CA GLN A 56 -11.34 -0.30 6.43
C GLN A 56 -9.89 -0.20 5.94
N PHE A 57 -8.93 0.01 6.83
CA PHE A 57 -7.56 0.33 6.42
C PHE A 57 -6.52 -0.60 7.03
N VAL A 58 -5.49 -0.82 6.24
CA VAL A 58 -4.16 -1.18 6.71
C VAL A 58 -3.23 -0.03 6.34
N VAL A 59 -2.38 0.37 7.28
CA VAL A 59 -1.43 1.46 7.08
C VAL A 59 -0.03 0.94 7.32
N LYS A 60 0.82 1.06 6.29
CA LYS A 60 2.27 0.89 6.43
C LYS A 60 2.89 2.26 6.61
N TYR A 61 3.71 2.43 7.63
CA TYR A 61 4.39 3.70 7.86
C TYR A 61 5.80 3.52 8.41
N GLY A 62 6.69 4.46 8.10
CA GLY A 62 8.06 4.43 8.60
C GLY A 62 9.03 5.26 7.76
N ARG A 63 10.22 5.55 8.31
CA ARG A 63 11.28 6.27 7.59
C ARG A 63 11.95 5.40 6.53
N GLY A 64 12.07 4.10 6.80
CA GLY A 64 12.66 3.12 5.88
C GLY A 64 11.72 2.60 4.82
N LEU A 65 10.46 3.06 4.79
CA LEU A 65 9.47 2.62 3.82
C LEU A 65 9.79 3.19 2.42
N ASP A 66 9.48 2.44 1.37
CA ASP A 66 9.53 2.94 -0.01
C ASP A 66 8.11 3.04 -0.58
N LEU A 67 7.74 4.23 -1.07
CA LEU A 67 6.42 4.48 -1.65
C LEU A 67 6.26 3.81 -3.02
N ILE A 68 7.32 3.21 -3.59
CA ILE A 68 7.22 2.39 -4.79
C ILE A 68 6.28 1.20 -4.61
N GLU A 69 6.13 0.68 -3.37
CA GLU A 69 5.20 -0.42 -3.09
C GLU A 69 3.76 -0.03 -3.48
N GLY A 70 3.33 1.15 -3.06
CA GLY A 70 2.01 1.68 -3.40
C GLY A 70 1.85 2.04 -4.87
N GLN A 71 2.89 2.60 -5.50
CA GLN A 71 2.88 2.91 -6.93
C GLN A 71 2.74 1.63 -7.77
N ASN A 72 3.48 0.57 -7.41
CA ASN A 72 3.38 -0.73 -8.06
C ASN A 72 1.99 -1.36 -7.86
N ALA A 73 1.39 -1.24 -6.66
CA ALA A 73 0.04 -1.71 -6.42
C ALA A 73 -0.99 -1.00 -7.32
N ILE A 74 -0.90 0.34 -7.46
CA ILE A 74 -1.74 1.10 -8.39
C ILE A 74 -1.53 0.63 -9.83
N TRP A 75 -0.28 0.38 -10.22
CA TRP A 75 0.05 -0.09 -11.55
C TRP A 75 -0.58 -1.46 -11.85
N VAL A 76 -0.41 -2.43 -10.95
CA VAL A 76 -0.95 -3.79 -11.07
C VAL A 76 -2.48 -3.75 -11.16
N ALA A 77 -3.14 -2.96 -10.30
CA ALA A 77 -4.58 -2.77 -10.34
C ALA A 77 -5.09 -2.16 -11.65
N THR A 78 -4.27 -1.33 -12.31
CA THR A 78 -4.64 -0.65 -13.56
C THR A 78 -4.43 -1.51 -14.80
N HIS A 79 -3.42 -2.40 -14.79
CA HIS A 79 -2.98 -3.11 -15.99
C HIS A 79 -3.21 -4.63 -15.95
N THR A 80 -3.75 -5.16 -14.84
CA THR A 80 -4.00 -6.60 -14.69
C THR A 80 -5.37 -6.84 -14.07
N GLY A 81 -5.88 -8.08 -14.19
CA GLY A 81 -7.07 -8.54 -13.46
C GLY A 81 -6.77 -9.05 -12.04
N ILE A 82 -5.52 -8.99 -11.58
CA ILE A 82 -5.12 -9.50 -10.27
C ILE A 82 -5.58 -8.52 -9.19
N ARG A 83 -6.27 -9.03 -8.17
CA ARG A 83 -6.70 -8.22 -7.04
C ARG A 83 -5.51 -7.88 -6.14
N VAL A 84 -5.23 -6.60 -5.99
CA VAL A 84 -4.28 -6.03 -5.02
C VAL A 84 -5.02 -5.04 -4.11
N PRO A 85 -4.55 -4.77 -2.87
CA PRO A 85 -5.16 -3.78 -2.00
C PRO A 85 -5.29 -2.43 -2.71
N LYS A 86 -6.48 -1.81 -2.61
CA LYS A 86 -6.67 -0.48 -3.18
C LYS A 86 -5.87 0.55 -2.38
N ILE A 87 -5.05 1.35 -3.05
CA ILE A 87 -4.30 2.43 -2.42
C ILE A 87 -5.20 3.67 -2.28
N HIS A 88 -5.30 4.19 -1.06
CA HIS A 88 -6.06 5.40 -0.74
C HIS A 88 -5.17 6.63 -0.62
N ALA A 89 -3.96 6.49 -0.06
CA ALA A 89 -3.00 7.57 0.02
C ALA A 89 -1.55 7.08 0.02
N LEU A 90 -0.66 7.84 -0.61
CA LEU A 90 0.80 7.69 -0.57
C LEU A 90 1.41 9.06 -0.32
N TYR A 91 2.07 9.24 0.82
CA TYR A 91 2.73 10.52 1.10
C TYR A 91 3.90 10.35 2.06
N LYS A 92 4.76 11.35 2.06
CA LYS A 92 5.79 11.55 3.06
C LYS A 92 5.38 12.77 3.87
N ASP A 93 5.34 12.62 5.18
CA ASP A 93 5.19 13.73 6.08
C ASP A 93 6.54 14.46 6.22
N THR A 94 6.52 15.78 6.02
CA THR A 94 7.72 16.61 5.99
C THR A 94 8.23 16.99 7.37
N GLU A 95 7.43 16.83 8.43
CA GLU A 95 7.82 17.19 9.80
C GLU A 95 8.67 16.08 10.43
N ASP A 96 8.24 14.83 10.28
CA ASP A 96 8.85 13.67 10.95
C ASP A 96 9.59 12.71 9.99
N GLU A 97 9.54 13.02 8.69
CA GLU A 97 10.10 12.26 7.57
C GLU A 97 9.50 10.84 7.44
N ILE A 98 8.33 10.60 8.06
CA ILE A 98 7.63 9.32 7.99
C ILE A 98 6.84 9.24 6.68
N LYS A 99 7.03 8.13 5.97
CA LYS A 99 6.23 7.81 4.78
C LYS A 99 5.04 6.96 5.19
N TYR A 100 3.93 7.14 4.49
CA TYR A 100 2.67 6.45 4.75
C TYR A 100 2.12 5.86 3.44
N ILE A 101 1.74 4.58 3.51
CA ILE A 101 0.95 3.87 2.52
C ILE A 101 -0.35 3.49 3.20
N ILE A 102 -1.44 4.16 2.85
CA ILE A 102 -2.78 3.88 3.36
C ILE A 102 -3.51 3.08 2.30
N MET A 103 -3.87 1.85 2.64
CA MET A 103 -4.48 0.91 1.72
C MET A 103 -5.71 0.23 2.33
N GLU A 104 -6.54 -0.30 1.46
CA GLU A 104 -7.69 -1.12 1.82
C GLU A 104 -7.27 -2.30 2.71
N ARG A 105 -8.06 -2.54 3.76
CA ARG A 105 -7.95 -3.77 4.55
C ARG A 105 -8.69 -4.90 3.86
N LEU A 106 -7.93 -5.89 3.38
CA LEU A 106 -8.52 -7.13 2.86
C LEU A 106 -8.78 -8.09 4.03
N PRO A 107 -10.02 -8.62 4.18
CA PRO A 107 -10.29 -9.68 5.14
C PRO A 107 -9.64 -10.98 4.67
N GLY A 108 -9.06 -11.74 5.60
CA GLY A 108 -8.47 -13.04 5.30
C GLY A 108 -7.49 -13.50 6.36
N ILE A 109 -6.97 -14.71 6.15
CA ILE A 109 -5.84 -15.28 6.89
C ILE A 109 -4.60 -15.28 5.98
N THR A 110 -3.42 -15.39 6.55
CA THR A 110 -2.19 -15.48 5.76
C THR A 110 -2.18 -16.78 4.96
N LEU A 111 -1.46 -16.79 3.83
CA LEU A 111 -1.26 -18.01 3.07
C LEU A 111 -0.58 -19.08 3.93
N GLU A 112 0.38 -18.68 4.78
CA GLU A 112 1.06 -19.58 5.73
C GLU A 112 0.08 -20.27 6.69
N GLU A 113 -0.90 -19.54 7.23
CA GLU A 113 -1.95 -20.12 8.07
C GLU A 113 -2.88 -21.06 7.30
N ALA A 114 -3.24 -20.68 6.07
CA ALA A 114 -4.13 -21.48 5.24
C ALA A 114 -3.45 -22.74 4.69
N TRP A 115 -2.13 -22.67 4.44
CA TRP A 115 -1.37 -23.65 3.66
C TRP A 115 -1.56 -25.09 4.10
N PRO A 116 -1.51 -25.44 5.41
CA PRO A 116 -1.68 -26.83 5.86
C PRO A 116 -3.06 -27.43 5.57
N PHE A 117 -4.07 -26.58 5.33
CA PHE A 117 -5.46 -26.98 5.09
C PHE A 117 -5.84 -26.93 3.60
N MET A 118 -4.91 -26.53 2.73
CA MET A 118 -5.13 -26.54 1.29
C MET A 118 -4.89 -27.95 0.76
N SER A 119 -5.89 -28.55 0.11
CA SER A 119 -5.70 -29.78 -0.66
C SER A 119 -5.02 -29.46 -2.00
N ASN A 120 -4.18 -30.38 -2.49
CA ASN A 120 -3.75 -30.32 -3.88
C ASN A 120 -5.00 -30.42 -4.77
N ALA A 121 -5.21 -29.39 -5.62
CA ALA A 121 -6.27 -29.37 -6.61
C ALA A 121 -5.98 -30.34 -7.77
#